data_AF-A0AB34YAC2-F1
#
_entry.id   AF-A0AB34YAC2-F1
#
_cell.length_a   1.000
_cell.length_b   1.000
_cell.length_c   1.000
_cell.angle_alpha   90.00
_cell.angle_beta   90.00
_cell.angle_gamma   90.00
#
_symmetry.space_group_name_H-M   'P 1'
#
loop_
_entity.id
_entity.type
_entity.pdbx_description
1 polymer ?
#
loop_
_entity_poly.entity_id
_entity_poly.type
_entity_poly.pdbx_seq_one_letter_code
_entity_poly.pdbx_strand_id
1 'polypeptide(L)'
;MATLSDYMSGTISLANGSVTVTGTGTLFEVTRFREGDTLQIQNLTAVISSVDSDTQLTLAEPWTGLDIVDGPYRARQLGDGTRVSTQAATVIQSLGNGVLTNLAELGVEEGKVPVGGPTGEYELTDLVQDPNGSLAKLAALTLAANKILNTNGSGNFTQSDITAAAIALLNLSGTAAADQLPYLTGASGAGLTTLTSFARTLLAATGGTAAVAALGITVSSSSGSTMSLVFPNGFKICMGTVTPTTLSSGGFYITMPVSFTNIPVACLVMPGALETANRIIYSNYRTNWSNTQVYVHAWYSSTNAAAASITTRVDYLIAGF
;
A
#
# COMPACT_ATOMS: atom_id res chain seq x y z
N MET A 1 13.07 -73.70 19.82
CA MET A 1 13.20 -72.74 20.93
C MET A 1 13.09 -73.52 22.22
N ALA A 2 14.15 -73.56 23.03
CA ALA A 2 14.12 -74.24 24.32
C ALA A 2 13.58 -73.26 25.37
N THR A 3 12.48 -73.60 26.04
CA THR A 3 12.11 -72.94 27.30
C THR A 3 13.18 -73.26 28.33
N LEU A 4 13.79 -72.23 28.93
CA LEU A 4 14.71 -72.39 30.07
C LEU A 4 13.99 -73.12 31.21
N SER A 5 14.75 -73.86 32.03
CA SER A 5 14.19 -74.53 33.22
C SER A 5 13.58 -73.50 34.19
N ASP A 6 12.53 -73.90 34.91
CA ASP A 6 11.83 -73.02 35.86
C ASP A 6 12.79 -72.47 36.93
N TYR A 7 12.74 -71.16 37.19
CA TYR A 7 13.52 -70.50 38.23
C TYR A 7 12.84 -70.66 39.59
N MET A 8 13.58 -71.17 40.58
CA MET A 8 13.07 -71.52 41.91
C MET A 8 13.96 -71.02 43.05
N SER A 9 14.81 -70.02 42.81
CA SER A 9 15.78 -69.55 43.81
C SER A 9 15.16 -68.50 44.74
N GLY A 10 15.39 -68.62 46.04
CA GLY A 10 14.80 -67.74 47.06
C GLY A 10 13.37 -68.11 47.44
N THR A 11 12.75 -67.26 48.25
CA THR A 11 11.34 -67.38 48.71
C THR A 11 10.57 -66.12 48.36
N ILE A 12 9.24 -66.22 48.33
CA ILE A 12 8.36 -65.06 48.09
C ILE A 12 7.31 -64.91 49.18
N SER A 13 6.92 -63.66 49.41
CA SER A 13 5.80 -63.27 50.26
C SER A 13 4.78 -62.50 49.42
N LEU A 14 3.52 -62.91 49.50
CA LEU A 14 2.41 -62.39 48.72
C LEU A 14 1.10 -62.58 49.50
N ALA A 15 0.38 -61.49 49.76
CA ALA A 15 -0.91 -61.53 50.42
C ALA A 15 -2.06 -61.73 49.42
N ASN A 16 -3.15 -62.36 49.87
CA ASN A 16 -4.41 -62.45 49.14
C ASN A 16 -4.92 -61.03 48.81
N GLY A 17 -5.32 -60.83 47.55
CA GLY A 17 -5.77 -59.55 47.02
C GLY A 17 -4.64 -58.55 46.72
N SER A 18 -3.37 -58.89 46.98
CA SER A 18 -2.22 -58.05 46.62
C SER A 18 -1.75 -58.33 45.19
N VAL A 19 -1.23 -57.31 44.52
CA VAL A 19 -0.47 -57.44 43.26
C VAL A 19 1.03 -57.45 43.51
N THR A 20 1.50 -57.05 44.69
CA THR A 20 2.92 -56.90 45.00
C THR A 20 3.49 -58.20 45.56
N VAL A 21 4.50 -58.75 44.90
CA VAL A 21 5.27 -59.90 45.37
C VAL A 21 6.60 -59.40 45.93
N THR A 22 6.92 -59.79 47.16
CA THR A 22 8.21 -59.48 47.78
C THR A 22 9.05 -60.75 47.87
N GLY A 23 10.24 -60.74 47.30
CA GLY A 23 11.18 -61.86 47.30
C GLY A 23 12.28 -61.72 48.34
N THR A 24 12.70 -62.84 48.92
CA THR A 24 13.89 -62.95 49.77
C THR A 24 14.89 -63.87 49.10
N GLY A 25 16.10 -63.37 48.81
CA GLY A 25 17.13 -64.14 48.09
C GLY A 25 16.78 -64.45 46.62
N THR A 26 15.86 -63.69 46.04
CA THR A 26 15.48 -63.74 44.62
C THR A 26 16.38 -62.82 43.79
N LEU A 27 16.42 -63.06 42.48
CA LEU A 27 17.20 -62.28 41.51
C LEU A 27 16.34 -61.94 40.29
N PHE A 28 15.14 -61.39 40.51
CA PHE A 28 14.13 -61.23 39.46
C PHE A 28 14.57 -60.35 38.29
N GLU A 29 15.36 -59.31 38.55
CA GLU A 29 15.83 -58.36 37.53
C GLU A 29 17.05 -58.93 36.79
N VAL A 30 17.99 -59.51 37.52
CA VAL A 30 19.20 -60.15 36.96
C VAL A 30 18.86 -61.32 36.04
N THR A 31 17.85 -62.12 36.38
CA THR A 31 17.38 -63.21 35.52
C THR A 31 16.57 -62.71 34.32
N ARG A 32 16.30 -61.40 34.22
CA ARG A 32 15.56 -60.73 33.14
C ARG A 32 14.08 -61.12 33.05
N PHE A 33 13.41 -61.38 34.18
CA PHE A 33 11.94 -61.46 34.17
C PHE A 33 11.34 -60.11 33.75
N ARG A 34 10.25 -60.16 32.99
CA ARG A 34 9.53 -58.97 32.48
C ARG A 34 8.03 -59.27 32.38
N GLU A 35 7.28 -58.27 31.98
CA GLU A 35 5.86 -58.39 31.66
C GLU A 35 5.56 -59.62 30.79
N GLY A 36 4.55 -60.39 31.17
CA GLY A 36 4.07 -61.58 30.46
C GLY A 36 4.72 -62.89 30.90
N ASP A 37 5.78 -62.85 31.73
CA ASP A 37 6.31 -64.03 32.39
C ASP A 37 5.36 -64.52 33.49
N THR A 38 5.49 -65.80 33.87
CA THR A 38 4.52 -66.45 34.77
C THR A 38 5.16 -66.90 36.07
N LEU A 39 4.40 -66.78 37.15
CA LEU A 39 4.77 -67.18 38.50
C LEU A 39 3.76 -68.22 39.00
N GLN A 40 4.23 -69.43 39.27
CA GLN A 40 3.40 -70.51 39.81
C GLN A 40 3.62 -70.66 41.31
N ILE A 41 2.54 -70.56 42.08
CA ILE A 41 2.55 -70.63 43.53
C ILE A 41 1.31 -71.41 43.98
N GLN A 42 1.44 -72.36 44.91
CA GLN A 42 0.31 -73.17 45.40
C GLN A 42 -0.61 -73.75 44.29
N ASN A 43 -0.03 -74.18 43.16
CA ASN A 43 -0.76 -74.71 41.99
C ASN A 43 -1.65 -73.68 41.24
N LEU A 44 -1.53 -72.38 41.56
CA LEU A 44 -2.10 -71.27 40.82
C LEU A 44 -0.99 -70.57 40.00
N THR A 45 -1.36 -69.96 38.88
CA THR A 45 -0.43 -69.23 38.01
C THR A 45 -0.82 -67.76 37.97
N ALA A 46 0.10 -66.88 38.35
CA ALA A 46 -0.02 -65.44 38.20
C ALA A 46 0.86 -64.95 37.05
N VAL A 47 0.45 -63.88 36.38
CA VAL A 47 1.22 -63.24 35.30
C VAL A 47 1.90 -62.00 35.86
N ILE A 48 3.19 -61.82 35.54
CA ILE A 48 3.98 -60.67 35.93
C ILE A 48 3.62 -59.49 35.01
N SER A 49 3.31 -58.33 35.60
CA SER A 49 3.06 -57.07 34.88
C SER A 49 4.32 -56.21 34.82
N SER A 50 5.06 -56.09 35.92
CA SER A 50 6.36 -55.41 35.95
C SER A 50 7.31 -56.10 36.92
N VAL A 51 8.60 -55.88 36.74
CA VAL A 51 9.64 -56.23 37.70
C VAL A 51 10.24 -54.93 38.21
N ASP A 52 10.13 -54.71 39.51
CA ASP A 52 10.46 -53.44 40.15
C ASP A 52 11.89 -53.47 40.74
N SER A 53 12.40 -54.65 41.10
CA SER A 53 13.80 -54.92 41.48
C SER A 53 14.09 -56.43 41.55
N ASP A 54 15.32 -56.83 41.89
CA ASP A 54 15.68 -58.24 42.17
C ASP A 54 14.81 -58.93 43.24
N THR A 55 14.21 -58.14 44.14
CA THR A 55 13.40 -58.62 45.27
C THR A 55 11.94 -58.17 45.20
N GLN A 56 11.48 -57.55 44.11
CA GLN A 56 10.10 -57.10 44.01
C GLN A 56 9.60 -57.14 42.56
N LEU A 57 8.38 -57.67 42.39
CA LEU A 57 7.66 -57.62 41.14
C LEU A 57 6.18 -57.38 41.39
N THR A 58 5.49 -56.93 40.36
CA THR A 58 4.05 -56.65 40.38
C THR A 58 3.31 -57.58 39.43
N LEU A 59 2.21 -58.17 39.90
CA LEU A 59 1.34 -59.06 39.14
C LEU A 59 0.32 -58.27 38.31
N ALA A 60 -0.10 -58.82 37.18
CA ALA A 60 -1.12 -58.22 36.31
C ALA A 60 -2.52 -58.23 36.92
N GLU A 61 -2.80 -59.21 37.78
CA GLU A 61 -4.08 -59.34 38.50
C GLU A 61 -3.81 -59.61 39.98
N PRO A 62 -4.72 -59.17 40.89
CA PRO A 62 -4.60 -59.45 42.32
C PRO A 62 -4.53 -60.95 42.62
N TRP A 63 -3.67 -61.35 43.55
CA TRP A 63 -3.49 -62.74 43.95
C TRP A 63 -4.77 -63.31 44.58
N THR A 64 -5.25 -64.44 44.07
CA THR A 64 -6.49 -65.08 44.53
C THR A 64 -6.26 -66.27 45.47
N GLY A 65 -5.01 -66.67 45.69
CA GLY A 65 -4.62 -67.75 46.59
C GLY A 65 -4.52 -67.32 48.05
N LEU A 66 -4.11 -68.23 48.93
CA LEU A 66 -3.89 -67.92 50.35
C LEU A 66 -2.71 -66.96 50.53
N ASP A 67 -2.66 -66.31 51.69
CA ASP A 67 -1.49 -65.53 52.12
C ASP A 67 -0.27 -66.44 52.19
N ILE A 68 0.83 -65.98 51.59
CA ILE A 68 2.10 -66.67 51.55
C ILE A 68 3.15 -65.77 52.17
N VAL A 69 3.91 -66.31 53.13
CA VAL A 69 5.07 -65.65 53.74
C VAL A 69 6.26 -66.59 53.56
N ASP A 70 7.31 -66.09 52.92
CA ASP A 70 8.54 -66.84 52.59
C ASP A 70 8.29 -68.25 51.99
N GLY A 71 7.32 -68.34 51.07
CA GLY A 71 6.93 -69.58 50.41
C GLY A 71 7.74 -69.91 49.16
N PRO A 72 7.75 -71.20 48.73
CA PRO A 72 8.36 -71.62 47.49
C PRO A 72 7.53 -71.19 46.27
N TYR A 73 8.20 -70.94 45.15
CA TYR A 73 7.57 -70.57 43.89
C TYR A 73 8.30 -71.19 42.69
N ARG A 74 7.68 -71.10 41.51
CA ARG A 74 8.32 -71.40 40.22
C ARG A 74 8.05 -70.25 39.27
N ALA A 75 9.08 -69.60 38.76
CA ALA A 75 8.95 -68.58 37.74
C ALA A 75 9.37 -69.14 36.37
N ARG A 76 8.55 -68.90 35.35
CA ARG A 76 8.80 -69.32 33.98
C ARG A 76 8.76 -68.13 33.04
N GLN A 77 9.84 -67.97 32.28
CA GLN A 77 9.96 -66.97 31.23
C GLN A 77 9.16 -67.38 30.00
N LEU A 78 8.42 -66.44 29.41
CA LEU A 78 7.84 -66.62 28.10
C LEU A 78 8.97 -66.66 27.07
N GLY A 79 8.92 -67.61 26.13
CA GLY A 79 10.00 -67.78 25.15
C GLY A 79 10.24 -66.52 24.31
N ASP A 80 11.49 -66.07 24.25
CA ASP A 80 11.87 -64.82 23.55
C ASP A 80 11.39 -64.75 22.10
N GLY A 81 11.37 -65.89 21.38
CA GLY A 81 10.90 -65.91 20.00
C GLY A 81 9.40 -65.65 19.84
N THR A 82 8.56 -65.94 20.84
CA THR A 82 7.13 -65.57 20.83
C THR A 82 6.96 -64.07 21.02
N ARG A 83 7.82 -63.45 21.83
CA ARG A 83 7.81 -62.00 22.05
C ARG A 83 8.31 -61.24 20.83
N VAL A 84 9.42 -61.70 20.25
CA VAL A 84 9.99 -61.12 19.03
C VAL A 84 9.04 -61.31 17.85
N SER A 85 8.35 -62.46 17.75
CA SER A 85 7.36 -62.66 16.68
C SER A 85 6.12 -61.76 16.86
N THR A 86 5.64 -61.53 18.08
CA THR A 86 4.55 -60.58 18.34
C THR A 86 4.96 -59.14 18.04
N GLN A 87 6.15 -58.70 18.48
CA GLN A 87 6.66 -57.36 18.16
C GLN A 87 6.89 -57.18 16.66
N ALA A 88 7.44 -58.20 15.98
CA ALA A 88 7.59 -58.21 14.54
C ALA A 88 6.22 -58.14 13.84
N ALA A 89 5.20 -58.86 14.32
CA ALA A 89 3.84 -58.77 13.79
C ALA A 89 3.24 -57.37 13.96
N THR A 90 3.45 -56.69 15.10
CA THR A 90 3.03 -55.29 15.30
C THR A 90 3.71 -54.35 14.31
N VAL A 91 5.02 -54.50 14.12
CA VAL A 91 5.78 -53.69 13.15
C VAL A 91 5.33 -53.97 11.72
N ILE A 92 5.17 -55.24 11.34
CA ILE A 92 4.64 -55.65 10.02
C ILE A 92 3.22 -55.09 9.80
N GLN A 93 2.36 -55.12 10.81
CA GLN A 93 1.02 -54.54 10.73
C GLN A 93 1.08 -53.03 10.55
N SER A 94 1.99 -52.34 11.26
CA SER A 94 2.17 -50.89 11.14
C SER A 94 2.74 -50.46 9.79
N LEU A 95 3.63 -51.27 9.20
CA LEU A 95 4.23 -51.06 7.88
C LEU A 95 3.31 -51.56 6.74
N GLY A 96 2.39 -52.48 7.04
CA GLY A 96 1.41 -53.06 6.14
C GLY A 96 0.17 -52.17 5.91
N ASN A 97 0.21 -50.93 6.37
CA ASN A 97 -0.84 -49.93 6.11
C ASN A 97 -0.87 -49.45 4.63
N GLY A 98 0.00 -49.98 3.77
CA GLY A 98 0.03 -49.73 2.33
C GLY A 98 0.88 -48.52 1.92
N VAL A 99 1.31 -47.66 2.85
CA VAL A 99 2.04 -46.42 2.52
C VAL A 99 3.40 -46.70 1.89
N LEU A 100 4.15 -47.68 2.39
CA LEU A 100 5.44 -48.05 1.82
C LEU A 100 5.31 -48.71 0.45
N THR A 101 4.25 -49.49 0.26
CA THR A 101 3.93 -50.09 -1.05
C THR A 101 3.58 -49.00 -2.05
N ASN A 102 2.72 -48.05 -1.67
CA ASN A 102 2.34 -46.92 -2.49
C ASN A 102 3.56 -46.04 -2.87
N LEU A 103 4.45 -45.75 -1.92
CA LEU A 103 5.70 -45.02 -2.21
C LEU A 103 6.61 -45.79 -3.17
N ALA A 104 6.65 -47.12 -3.08
CA ALA A 104 7.44 -47.96 -3.98
C ALA A 104 6.84 -48.06 -5.40
N GLU A 105 5.51 -47.99 -5.52
CA GLU A 105 4.78 -48.03 -6.80
C GLU A 105 4.82 -46.68 -7.54
N LEU A 106 5.05 -45.58 -6.81
CA LEU A 106 4.96 -44.22 -7.33
C LEU A 106 5.98 -43.89 -8.43
N GLY A 107 7.11 -44.60 -8.48
CA GLY A 107 8.18 -44.39 -9.47
C GLY A 107 9.04 -43.15 -9.20
N VAL A 108 9.88 -42.77 -10.18
CA VAL A 108 10.73 -41.58 -10.12
C VAL A 108 10.57 -40.80 -11.43
N GLU A 109 10.25 -39.52 -11.31
CA GLU A 109 10.20 -38.58 -12.43
C GLU A 109 11.11 -37.38 -12.13
N GLU A 110 11.77 -36.86 -13.17
CA GLU A 110 12.62 -35.68 -13.03
C GLU A 110 11.80 -34.45 -12.58
N GLY A 111 12.27 -33.75 -11.55
CA GLY A 111 11.63 -32.54 -11.03
C GLY A 111 10.41 -32.75 -10.14
N LYS A 112 9.99 -34.00 -9.91
CA LYS A 112 8.86 -34.35 -9.05
C LYS A 112 9.30 -34.86 -7.67
N VAL A 113 8.45 -34.67 -6.67
CA VAL A 113 8.62 -35.21 -5.32
C VAL A 113 7.36 -35.90 -4.83
N PRO A 114 7.48 -36.98 -4.02
CA PRO A 114 6.34 -37.58 -3.34
C PRO A 114 5.76 -36.62 -2.30
N VAL A 115 4.46 -36.33 -2.39
CA VAL A 115 3.70 -35.58 -1.39
C VAL A 115 2.46 -36.36 -0.96
N GLY A 116 2.01 -36.15 0.27
CA GLY A 116 0.80 -36.79 0.77
C GLY A 116 -0.45 -36.21 0.11
N GLY A 117 -1.21 -37.06 -0.57
CA GLY A 117 -2.49 -36.77 -1.18
C GLY A 117 -3.67 -36.82 -0.18
N PRO A 118 -4.86 -36.37 -0.60
CA PRO A 118 -6.05 -36.26 0.26
C PRO A 118 -6.62 -37.60 0.75
N THR A 119 -6.22 -38.72 0.14
CA THR A 119 -6.61 -40.09 0.48
C THR A 119 -5.63 -40.79 1.41
N GLY A 120 -4.57 -40.11 1.87
CA GLY A 120 -3.53 -40.70 2.73
C GLY A 120 -2.46 -41.50 1.97
N GLU A 121 -2.45 -41.42 0.65
CA GLU A 121 -1.46 -41.99 -0.26
C GLU A 121 -0.42 -40.93 -0.67
N TYR A 122 0.74 -41.34 -1.17
CA TYR A 122 1.69 -40.45 -1.84
C TYR A 122 1.37 -40.33 -3.34
N GLU A 123 1.53 -39.11 -3.85
CA GLU A 123 1.47 -38.77 -5.27
C GLU A 123 2.70 -37.95 -5.67
N LEU A 124 3.09 -38.00 -6.95
CA LEU A 124 4.16 -37.16 -7.48
C LEU A 124 3.62 -35.77 -7.78
N THR A 125 4.27 -34.76 -7.22
CA THR A 125 3.98 -33.37 -7.54
C THR A 125 5.25 -32.60 -7.88
N ASP A 126 5.12 -31.45 -8.55
CA ASP A 126 6.27 -30.59 -8.82
C ASP A 126 6.96 -30.17 -7.52
N LEU A 127 8.29 -30.29 -7.48
CA LEU A 127 9.10 -29.83 -6.33
C LEU A 127 8.79 -28.37 -5.97
N VAL A 128 8.50 -27.54 -6.98
CA VAL A 128 8.05 -26.16 -6.83
C VAL A 128 6.65 -26.05 -7.41
N GLN A 129 5.66 -25.84 -6.53
CA GLN A 129 4.29 -25.58 -6.95
C GLN A 129 4.19 -24.16 -7.50
N ASP A 130 3.80 -24.02 -8.77
CA ASP A 130 3.51 -22.73 -9.40
C ASP A 130 2.07 -22.70 -9.97
N PRO A 131 1.04 -22.79 -9.11
CA PRO A 131 -0.35 -22.89 -9.55
C PRO A 131 -0.81 -21.69 -10.40
N ASN A 132 -0.11 -20.56 -10.29
CA ASN A 132 -0.38 -19.34 -11.05
C ASN A 132 0.60 -19.11 -12.21
N GLY A 133 1.55 -20.02 -12.45
CA GLY A 133 2.58 -19.90 -13.49
C GLY A 133 3.50 -18.69 -13.35
N SER A 134 3.53 -18.04 -12.18
CA SER A 134 4.23 -16.77 -11.96
C SER A 134 5.73 -16.97 -11.74
N LEU A 135 6.14 -18.05 -11.08
CA LEU A 135 7.55 -18.40 -10.88
C LEU A 135 8.20 -18.78 -12.20
N ALA A 136 7.50 -19.56 -13.04
CA ALA A 136 7.95 -19.89 -14.38
C ALA A 136 8.12 -18.64 -15.25
N LYS A 137 7.17 -17.69 -15.19
CA LYS A 137 7.25 -16.41 -15.90
C LYS A 137 8.42 -15.53 -15.43
N LEU A 138 8.69 -15.50 -14.12
CA LEU A 138 9.83 -14.77 -13.56
C LEU A 138 11.17 -15.41 -13.97
N ALA A 139 11.26 -16.74 -13.92
CA ALA A 139 12.45 -17.49 -14.32
C ALA A 139 12.77 -17.33 -15.82
N ALA A 140 11.75 -17.21 -16.67
CA ALA A 140 11.91 -16.98 -18.10
C ALA A 140 12.30 -15.52 -18.45
N LEU A 141 12.12 -14.57 -17.53
CA LEU A 141 12.38 -13.15 -17.80
C LEU A 141 13.88 -12.83 -17.73
N THR A 142 14.49 -12.58 -18.88
CA THR A 142 15.88 -12.09 -18.95
C THR A 142 15.94 -10.63 -18.49
N LEU A 143 16.59 -10.36 -17.36
CA LEU A 143 16.73 -9.01 -16.82
C LEU A 143 17.62 -8.14 -17.73
N ALA A 144 17.10 -6.99 -18.13
CA ALA A 144 17.80 -5.95 -18.85
C ALA A 144 18.19 -4.81 -17.91
N ALA A 145 19.32 -4.17 -18.18
CA ALA A 145 19.78 -3.04 -17.38
C ALA A 145 18.77 -1.88 -17.41
N ASN A 146 18.60 -1.22 -16.27
CA ASN A 146 17.80 0.01 -16.12
C ASN A 146 16.31 -0.13 -16.51
N LYS A 147 15.74 -1.32 -16.38
CA LYS A 147 14.31 -1.56 -16.53
C LYS A 147 13.64 -1.75 -15.17
N ILE A 148 12.38 -1.35 -15.08
CA ILE A 148 11.51 -1.74 -13.96
C ILE A 148 10.75 -3.02 -14.33
N LEU A 149 10.54 -3.88 -13.34
CA LEU A 149 9.63 -5.02 -13.46
C LEU A 149 8.20 -4.57 -13.22
N ASN A 150 7.30 -4.88 -14.14
CA ASN A 150 5.87 -4.66 -13.99
C ASN A 150 5.06 -5.82 -14.60
N THR A 151 3.76 -5.84 -14.37
CA THR A 151 2.86 -6.82 -14.97
C THR A 151 2.10 -6.19 -16.13
N ASN A 152 2.03 -6.88 -17.27
CA ASN A 152 1.17 -6.45 -18.37
C ASN A 152 -0.32 -6.76 -18.10
N GLY A 153 -1.21 -6.37 -19.03
CA GLY A 153 -2.65 -6.63 -18.91
C GLY A 153 -3.05 -8.11 -18.89
N SER A 154 -2.13 -9.03 -19.19
CA SER A 154 -2.31 -10.49 -19.08
C SER A 154 -1.68 -11.07 -17.79
N GLY A 155 -1.21 -10.21 -16.87
CA GLY A 155 -0.58 -10.63 -15.61
C GLY A 155 0.83 -11.23 -15.79
N ASN A 156 1.46 -11.10 -16.96
CA ASN A 156 2.83 -11.55 -17.16
C ASN A 156 3.81 -10.49 -16.67
N PHE A 157 4.87 -10.92 -15.97
CA PHE A 157 6.02 -10.06 -15.69
C PHE A 157 6.66 -9.61 -17.00
N THR A 158 6.86 -8.31 -17.12
CA THR A 158 7.56 -7.66 -18.24
C THR A 158 8.46 -6.55 -17.70
N GLN A 159 9.23 -5.97 -18.60
CA GLN A 159 10.16 -4.88 -18.32
C GLN A 159 9.76 -3.63 -19.07
N SER A 160 9.81 -2.49 -18.41
CA SER A 160 9.58 -1.19 -19.03
C SER A 160 10.76 -0.26 -18.82
N ASP A 161 11.01 0.60 -19.80
CA ASP A 161 12.02 1.66 -19.68
C ASP A 161 11.71 2.58 -18.51
N ILE A 162 12.70 2.82 -17.65
CA ILE A 162 12.68 3.97 -16.76
C ILE A 162 13.40 5.09 -17.49
N THR A 163 12.64 6.07 -17.99
CA THR A 163 13.22 7.25 -18.62
C THR A 163 14.02 8.05 -17.61
N ALA A 164 14.98 8.87 -18.07
CA ALA A 164 15.75 9.76 -17.20
C ALA A 164 14.84 10.66 -16.33
N ALA A 165 13.72 11.14 -16.88
CA ALA A 165 12.72 11.91 -16.16
C ALA A 165 12.00 11.10 -15.06
N ALA A 166 11.70 9.82 -15.31
CA ALA A 166 11.12 8.94 -14.29
C ALA A 166 12.13 8.62 -13.17
N ILE A 167 13.42 8.42 -13.51
CA ILE A 167 14.50 8.29 -12.52
C ILE A 167 14.58 9.56 -11.66
N ALA A 168 14.56 10.72 -12.30
CA ALA A 168 14.62 12.00 -11.61
C ALA A 168 13.47 12.16 -10.62
N LEU A 169 12.25 11.80 -11.00
CA LEU A 169 11.08 11.90 -10.13
C LEU A 169 11.05 10.83 -9.02
N LEU A 170 11.61 9.64 -9.25
CA LEU A 170 11.80 8.65 -8.19
C LEU A 170 12.87 9.10 -7.18
N ASN A 171 13.89 9.82 -7.66
CA ASN A 171 14.92 10.49 -6.87
C ASN A 171 14.46 11.86 -6.33
N LEU A 172 13.15 12.06 -6.12
CA LEU A 172 12.62 13.31 -5.59
C LEU A 172 13.22 13.60 -4.21
N SER A 173 14.05 14.63 -4.16
CA SER A 173 14.74 15.08 -2.96
C SER A 173 13.92 16.15 -2.22
N GLY A 174 14.12 16.23 -0.90
CA GLY A 174 13.46 17.20 -0.03
C GLY A 174 12.51 16.54 0.98
N THR A 175 11.88 17.38 1.81
CA THR A 175 10.90 16.93 2.81
C THR A 175 9.50 17.05 2.25
N ALA A 176 8.71 15.98 2.33
CA ALA A 176 7.28 16.04 2.00
C ALA A 176 6.58 17.02 2.95
N ALA A 177 6.06 18.10 2.40
CA ALA A 177 5.37 19.17 3.12
C ALA A 177 4.21 19.70 2.28
N ALA A 178 3.33 20.46 2.92
CA ALA A 178 2.27 21.18 2.21
C ALA A 178 2.88 22.19 1.22
N ASP A 179 2.10 22.50 0.17
CA ASP A 179 2.40 23.56 -0.79
C ASP A 179 3.73 23.38 -1.57
N GLN A 180 4.20 22.13 -1.74
CA GLN A 180 5.42 21.84 -2.51
C GLN A 180 5.09 21.44 -3.96
N LEU A 181 5.85 21.97 -4.92
CA LEU A 181 5.82 21.57 -6.33
C LEU A 181 7.11 20.81 -6.70
N PRO A 182 7.00 19.56 -7.19
CA PRO A 182 8.14 18.86 -7.78
C PRO A 182 8.62 19.53 -9.07
N TYR A 183 9.93 19.64 -9.22
CA TYR A 183 10.57 20.13 -10.45
C TYR A 183 11.87 19.38 -10.72
N LEU A 184 12.25 19.27 -12.00
CA LEU A 184 13.50 18.62 -12.40
C LEU A 184 14.68 19.57 -12.16
N THR A 185 15.71 19.08 -11.47
CA THR A 185 16.96 19.81 -11.22
C THR A 185 18.08 19.39 -12.17
N GLY A 186 17.89 18.27 -12.88
CA GLY A 186 18.81 17.76 -13.90
C GLY A 186 18.27 16.48 -14.53
N ALA A 187 19.09 15.84 -15.38
CA ALA A 187 18.69 14.62 -16.10
C ALA A 187 18.32 13.44 -15.18
N SER A 188 18.80 13.43 -13.93
CA SER A 188 18.54 12.35 -12.97
C SER A 188 18.15 12.85 -11.58
N GLY A 189 17.74 14.11 -11.46
CA GLY A 189 17.38 14.73 -10.18
C GLY A 189 16.08 15.50 -10.25
N ALA A 190 15.25 15.34 -9.22
CA ALA A 190 14.12 16.21 -8.94
C ALA A 190 14.20 16.77 -7.52
N GLY A 191 13.68 17.97 -7.33
CA GLY A 191 13.57 18.64 -6.05
C GLY A 191 12.16 19.18 -5.81
N LEU A 192 11.95 19.69 -4.61
CA LEU A 192 10.73 20.38 -4.21
C LEU A 192 10.97 21.89 -4.11
N THR A 193 10.02 22.68 -4.59
CA THR A 193 9.98 24.12 -4.36
C THR A 193 8.65 24.53 -3.73
N THR A 194 8.70 25.46 -2.77
CA THR A 194 7.49 25.95 -2.10
C THR A 194 6.71 26.88 -3.03
N LEU A 195 5.45 26.55 -3.30
CA LEU A 195 4.49 27.46 -3.89
C LEU A 195 3.98 28.44 -2.83
N THR A 196 4.17 29.74 -3.07
CA THR A 196 3.57 30.78 -2.22
C THR A 196 2.04 30.71 -2.28
N SER A 197 1.36 31.29 -1.28
CA SER A 197 -0.10 31.41 -1.30
C SER A 197 -0.60 32.09 -2.57
N PHE A 198 0.07 33.17 -2.99
CA PHE A 198 -0.22 33.88 -4.25
C PHE A 198 -0.07 32.99 -5.49
N ALA A 199 1.02 32.21 -5.60
CA ALA A 199 1.23 31.32 -6.73
C ALA A 199 0.12 30.26 -6.82
N ARG A 200 -0.33 29.74 -5.67
CA ARG A 200 -1.46 28.80 -5.63
C ARG A 200 -2.78 29.45 -6.05
N THR A 201 -3.03 30.70 -5.69
CA THR A 201 -4.21 31.44 -6.16
C THR A 201 -4.22 31.57 -7.69
N LEU A 202 -3.07 31.85 -8.31
CA LEU A 202 -2.96 31.93 -9.76
C LEU A 202 -3.15 30.57 -10.45
N LEU A 203 -2.50 29.51 -9.95
CA LEU A 203 -2.62 28.16 -10.51
C LEU A 203 -4.01 27.56 -10.32
N ALA A 204 -4.74 27.98 -9.28
CA ALA A 204 -6.11 27.55 -9.02
C ALA A 204 -7.16 28.28 -9.88
N ALA A 205 -6.77 29.26 -10.70
CA ALA A 205 -7.69 30.01 -11.52
C ALA A 205 -8.40 29.11 -12.55
N THR A 206 -9.74 29.06 -12.50
CA THR A 206 -10.58 28.24 -13.39
C THR A 206 -10.80 28.84 -14.79
N GLY A 207 -10.25 30.03 -15.05
CA GLY A 207 -10.36 30.73 -16.32
C GLY A 207 -9.69 32.11 -16.30
N GLY A 208 -9.75 32.81 -17.43
CA GLY A 208 -9.04 34.09 -17.62
C GLY A 208 -9.41 35.16 -16.59
N THR A 209 -10.70 35.34 -16.29
CA THR A 209 -11.16 36.33 -15.29
C THR A 209 -10.62 36.03 -13.89
N ALA A 210 -10.61 34.76 -13.49
CA ALA A 210 -10.06 34.34 -12.20
C ALA A 210 -8.54 34.55 -12.15
N ALA A 211 -7.82 34.32 -13.26
CA ALA A 211 -6.38 34.55 -13.34
C ALA A 211 -6.03 36.05 -13.23
N VAL A 212 -6.79 36.93 -13.90
CA VAL A 212 -6.62 38.39 -13.79
C VAL A 212 -6.89 38.89 -12.37
N ALA A 213 -7.93 38.37 -11.72
CA ALA A 213 -8.21 38.66 -10.31
C ALA A 213 -7.09 38.14 -9.39
N ALA A 214 -6.53 36.95 -9.66
CA ALA A 214 -5.41 36.39 -8.91
C ALA A 214 -4.14 37.27 -9.02
N LEU A 215 -3.91 37.94 -10.15
CA LEU A 215 -2.85 38.95 -10.30
C LEU A 215 -3.12 40.25 -9.53
N GLY A 216 -4.27 40.36 -8.86
CA GLY A 216 -4.72 41.55 -8.14
C GLY A 216 -5.24 42.67 -9.03
N ILE A 217 -5.50 42.38 -10.31
CA ILE A 217 -6.05 43.37 -11.24
C ILE A 217 -7.57 43.36 -11.08
N THR A 218 -8.14 44.50 -10.69
CA THR A 218 -9.59 44.67 -10.64
C THR A 218 -10.07 45.15 -11.99
N VAL A 219 -10.96 44.37 -12.61
CA VAL A 219 -11.66 44.75 -13.83
C VAL A 219 -13.08 45.12 -13.46
N SER A 220 -13.49 46.35 -13.73
CA SER A 220 -14.90 46.73 -13.66
C SER A 220 -15.38 46.97 -15.07
N SER A 221 -16.26 46.11 -15.56
CA SER A 221 -17.04 46.34 -16.78
C SER A 221 -18.49 46.56 -16.38
N SER A 222 -19.02 47.75 -16.61
CA SER A 222 -20.47 47.91 -16.61
C SER A 222 -21.01 47.39 -17.95
N SER A 223 -22.23 46.89 -17.99
CA SER A 223 -22.93 46.51 -19.23
C SER A 223 -23.18 47.69 -20.20
N GLY A 224 -22.64 48.88 -19.90
CA GLY A 224 -22.70 50.08 -20.72
C GLY A 224 -21.31 50.68 -20.94
N SER A 225 -20.64 50.26 -22.02
CA SER A 225 -19.61 51.00 -22.76
C SER A 225 -18.42 51.59 -22.00
N THR A 226 -18.23 51.31 -20.71
CA THR A 226 -17.15 51.86 -19.87
C THR A 226 -16.54 50.76 -19.02
N MET A 227 -15.22 50.78 -18.94
CA MET A 227 -14.46 49.84 -18.13
C MET A 227 -13.26 50.49 -17.45
N SER A 228 -12.86 49.89 -16.33
CA SER A 228 -11.61 50.22 -15.66
C SER A 228 -10.78 48.97 -15.39
N LEU A 229 -9.47 49.15 -15.48
CA LEU A 229 -8.45 48.23 -15.03
C LEU A 229 -7.69 48.92 -13.91
N VAL A 230 -7.75 48.36 -12.70
CA VAL A 230 -7.01 48.86 -11.53
C VAL A 230 -5.94 47.85 -11.18
N PHE A 231 -4.67 48.28 -11.24
CA PHE A 231 -3.51 47.45 -10.96
C PHE A 231 -3.11 47.55 -9.48
N PRO A 232 -2.47 46.51 -8.90
CA PRO A 232 -2.05 46.51 -7.50
C PRO A 232 -1.09 47.64 -7.10
N ASN A 233 -0.32 48.16 -8.06
CA ASN A 233 0.60 49.28 -7.84
C ASN A 233 -0.10 50.66 -7.86
N GLY A 234 -1.44 50.69 -7.95
CA GLY A 234 -2.24 51.90 -8.01
C GLY A 234 -2.38 52.49 -9.42
N PHE A 235 -1.69 51.96 -10.43
CA PHE A 235 -1.91 52.37 -11.82
C PHE A 235 -3.31 51.96 -12.26
N LYS A 236 -3.95 52.79 -13.09
CA LYS A 236 -5.33 52.62 -13.54
C LYS A 236 -5.40 52.95 -15.03
N ILE A 237 -6.23 52.19 -15.74
CA ILE A 237 -6.66 52.50 -17.11
C ILE A 237 -8.18 52.56 -17.09
N CYS A 238 -8.75 53.68 -17.50
CA CYS A 238 -10.16 53.86 -17.73
C CYS A 238 -10.39 53.99 -19.23
N MET A 239 -11.37 53.29 -19.77
CA MET A 239 -11.73 53.41 -21.17
C MET A 239 -13.24 53.28 -21.35
N GLY A 240 -13.74 53.83 -22.44
CA GLY A 240 -15.13 53.65 -22.78
C GLY A 240 -15.67 54.68 -23.75
N THR A 241 -16.99 54.75 -23.81
CA THR A 241 -17.73 55.64 -24.68
C THR A 241 -18.64 56.54 -23.84
N VAL A 242 -18.64 57.83 -24.14
CA VAL A 242 -19.59 58.81 -23.59
C VAL A 242 -20.20 59.64 -24.71
N THR A 243 -21.40 60.20 -24.48
CA THR A 243 -22.09 61.08 -25.43
C THR A 243 -22.28 62.46 -24.79
N PRO A 244 -21.21 63.24 -24.64
CA PRO A 244 -21.27 64.56 -24.03
C PRO A 244 -21.99 65.56 -24.92
N THR A 245 -22.62 66.55 -24.29
CA THR A 245 -22.99 67.81 -24.93
C THR A 245 -21.92 68.84 -24.63
N THR A 246 -21.35 69.47 -25.66
CA THR A 246 -20.30 70.48 -25.49
C THR A 246 -20.87 71.79 -24.94
N LEU A 247 -20.08 72.46 -24.10
CA LEU A 247 -20.36 73.80 -23.60
C LEU A 247 -20.34 74.82 -24.75
N SER A 248 -20.79 76.05 -24.48
CA SER A 248 -20.68 77.17 -25.43
C SER A 248 -19.23 77.45 -25.88
N SER A 249 -18.25 77.06 -25.05
CA SER A 249 -16.83 77.13 -25.38
C SER A 249 -16.34 75.98 -26.27
N GLY A 250 -17.14 74.94 -26.52
CA GLY A 250 -16.73 73.68 -27.19
C GLY A 250 -16.11 72.63 -26.27
N GLY A 251 -16.00 72.92 -24.97
CA GLY A 251 -15.45 72.02 -23.96
C GLY A 251 -16.45 71.01 -23.39
N PHE A 252 -15.97 69.90 -22.86
CA PHE A 252 -16.76 68.95 -22.06
C PHE A 252 -15.85 68.15 -21.10
N TYR A 253 -16.46 67.51 -20.10
CA TYR A 253 -15.76 66.66 -19.15
C TYR A 253 -16.11 65.19 -19.37
N ILE A 254 -15.08 64.33 -19.37
CA ILE A 254 -15.24 62.88 -19.28
C ILE A 254 -15.05 62.50 -17.82
N THR A 255 -16.08 61.92 -17.22
CA THR A 255 -16.02 61.38 -15.84
C THR A 255 -15.48 59.96 -15.87
N MET A 256 -14.47 59.69 -15.03
CA MET A 256 -13.86 58.37 -14.94
C MET A 256 -14.76 57.39 -14.18
N PRO A 257 -14.78 56.11 -14.56
CA PRO A 257 -15.47 55.06 -13.80
C PRO A 257 -14.83 54.79 -12.43
N VAL A 258 -13.54 55.11 -12.25
CA VAL A 258 -12.81 55.04 -10.98
C VAL A 258 -11.98 56.30 -10.79
N SER A 259 -11.85 56.78 -9.56
CA SER A 259 -10.97 57.92 -9.28
C SER A 259 -9.50 57.52 -9.36
N PHE A 260 -8.69 58.41 -9.92
CA PHE A 260 -7.24 58.35 -9.84
C PHE A 260 -6.78 58.90 -8.48
N THR A 261 -5.58 58.53 -8.06
CA THR A 261 -4.91 59.05 -6.86
C THR A 261 -4.36 60.45 -7.13
N ASN A 262 -3.81 60.63 -8.34
CA ASN A 262 -3.28 61.87 -8.87
C ASN A 262 -4.05 62.28 -10.14
N ILE A 263 -3.78 63.48 -10.66
CA ILE A 263 -4.28 63.86 -11.98
C ILE A 263 -3.71 62.87 -13.03
N PRO A 264 -4.56 62.26 -13.89
CA PRO A 264 -4.11 61.25 -14.84
C PRO A 264 -2.99 61.79 -15.74
N VAL A 265 -2.14 60.88 -16.20
CA VAL A 265 -0.94 61.21 -16.97
C VAL A 265 -1.20 61.25 -18.46
N ALA A 266 -2.22 60.53 -18.93
CA ALA A 266 -2.56 60.43 -20.35
C ALA A 266 -4.07 60.39 -20.56
N CYS A 267 -4.52 61.03 -21.63
CA CYS A 267 -5.88 60.95 -22.14
C CYS A 267 -5.84 60.97 -23.68
N LEU A 268 -6.42 59.93 -24.27
CA LEU A 268 -6.74 59.82 -25.67
C LEU A 268 -8.26 59.90 -25.83
N VAL A 269 -8.71 60.74 -26.76
CA VAL A 269 -10.13 60.88 -27.10
C VAL A 269 -10.27 60.77 -28.61
N MET A 270 -11.26 60.02 -29.05
CA MET A 270 -11.48 59.68 -30.45
C MET A 270 -12.96 59.90 -30.79
N PRO A 271 -13.29 60.31 -32.03
CA PRO A 271 -14.67 60.35 -32.47
C PRO A 271 -15.26 58.94 -32.45
N GLY A 272 -16.43 58.80 -31.85
CA GLY A 272 -17.09 57.50 -31.73
C GLY A 272 -17.73 57.02 -33.03
N ALA A 273 -17.83 57.85 -34.06
CA ALA A 273 -18.41 57.48 -35.36
C ALA A 273 -17.69 58.20 -36.52
N LEU A 274 -17.88 57.70 -37.74
CA LEU A 274 -17.39 58.37 -38.94
C LEU A 274 -18.15 59.69 -39.15
N GLU A 275 -17.42 60.79 -39.19
CA GLU A 275 -17.97 62.13 -39.44
C GLU A 275 -17.85 62.47 -40.95
N THR A 276 -18.98 62.59 -41.64
CA THR A 276 -19.04 62.83 -43.10
C THR A 276 -19.02 64.32 -43.48
N ALA A 277 -19.33 65.21 -42.54
CA ALA A 277 -19.22 66.67 -42.68
C ALA A 277 -18.91 67.28 -41.30
N ASN A 278 -18.32 68.48 -41.27
CA ASN A 278 -17.98 69.19 -40.03
C ASN A 278 -17.16 68.35 -39.02
N ARG A 279 -16.09 67.71 -39.51
CA ARG A 279 -15.25 66.81 -38.70
C ARG A 279 -14.70 67.51 -37.46
N ILE A 280 -14.76 66.84 -36.32
CA ILE A 280 -14.38 67.32 -35.00
C ILE A 280 -12.99 66.80 -34.63
N ILE A 281 -12.15 67.69 -34.12
CA ILE A 281 -10.85 67.37 -33.53
C ILE A 281 -10.98 67.56 -32.02
N TYR A 282 -10.55 66.56 -31.26
CA TYR A 282 -10.49 66.62 -29.80
C TYR A 282 -9.08 66.99 -29.35
N SER A 283 -9.00 67.99 -28.48
CA SER A 283 -7.77 68.43 -27.82
C SER A 283 -7.97 68.36 -26.31
N ASN A 284 -6.95 67.93 -25.57
CA ASN A 284 -7.07 67.77 -24.12
C ASN A 284 -6.05 68.69 -23.43
N TYR A 285 -6.53 69.54 -22.51
CA TYR A 285 -5.69 70.46 -21.75
C TYR A 285 -5.61 70.03 -20.30
N ARG A 286 -4.42 69.58 -19.87
CA ARG A 286 -4.20 69.02 -18.53
C ARG A 286 -4.52 69.99 -17.38
N THR A 287 -4.50 71.30 -17.66
CA THR A 287 -4.76 72.37 -16.69
C THR A 287 -6.14 72.28 -16.02
N ASN A 288 -7.12 71.66 -16.68
CA ASN A 288 -8.50 71.52 -16.18
C ASN A 288 -8.86 70.07 -15.84
N TRP A 289 -7.87 69.19 -15.71
CA TRP A 289 -8.10 67.81 -15.31
C TRP A 289 -8.13 67.72 -13.78
N SER A 290 -8.94 66.81 -13.28
CA SER A 290 -8.96 66.39 -11.88
C SER A 290 -8.64 64.91 -11.77
N ASN A 291 -8.64 64.39 -10.54
CA ASN A 291 -8.52 62.96 -10.29
C ASN A 291 -9.79 62.15 -10.64
N THR A 292 -10.91 62.81 -10.95
CA THR A 292 -12.19 62.16 -11.29
C THR A 292 -12.66 62.47 -12.71
N GLN A 293 -12.12 63.52 -13.35
CA GLN A 293 -12.59 64.00 -14.64
C GLN A 293 -11.44 64.54 -15.49
N VAL A 294 -11.56 64.39 -16.81
CA VAL A 294 -10.66 64.98 -17.80
C VAL A 294 -11.43 65.94 -18.68
N TYR A 295 -10.88 67.14 -18.85
CA TYR A 295 -11.41 68.16 -19.74
C TYR A 295 -10.90 67.96 -21.18
N VAL A 296 -11.84 67.98 -22.11
CA VAL A 296 -11.64 67.79 -23.54
C VAL A 296 -12.31 68.94 -24.28
N HIS A 297 -11.68 69.40 -25.36
CA HIS A 297 -12.17 70.50 -26.18
C HIS A 297 -12.33 70.05 -27.62
N ALA A 298 -13.54 70.20 -28.14
CA ALA A 298 -13.93 69.85 -29.51
C ALA A 298 -13.88 71.08 -30.44
N TRP A 299 -13.25 70.91 -31.60
CA TRP A 299 -13.08 71.95 -32.62
C TRP A 299 -13.49 71.43 -33.99
N TYR A 300 -14.13 72.25 -34.82
CA TYR A 300 -14.33 71.91 -36.22
C TYR A 300 -13.02 72.03 -36.99
N SER A 301 -12.57 70.93 -37.60
CA SER A 301 -11.34 70.87 -38.41
C SER A 301 -11.33 71.82 -39.62
N SER A 302 -12.51 72.16 -40.16
CA SER A 302 -12.65 73.00 -41.34
C SER A 302 -12.58 74.49 -41.03
N THR A 303 -12.99 74.90 -39.83
CA THR A 303 -13.14 76.32 -39.45
C THR A 303 -12.30 76.74 -38.26
N ASN A 304 -11.69 75.78 -37.54
CA ASN A 304 -11.05 75.98 -36.23
C ASN A 304 -11.96 76.67 -35.21
N ALA A 305 -13.27 76.65 -35.42
CA ALA A 305 -14.25 77.16 -34.47
C ALA A 305 -14.53 76.10 -33.40
N ALA A 306 -14.85 76.55 -32.20
CA ALA A 306 -15.35 75.67 -31.14
C ALA A 306 -16.60 74.94 -31.61
N ALA A 307 -16.63 73.62 -31.44
CA ALA A 307 -17.82 72.83 -31.71
C ALA A 307 -18.79 72.98 -30.53
N ALA A 308 -19.48 74.12 -30.46
CA ALA A 308 -20.30 74.53 -29.33
C ALA A 308 -21.72 73.95 -29.37
N SER A 309 -22.27 73.58 -28.21
CA SER A 309 -23.64 73.09 -28.04
C SER A 309 -24.03 71.89 -28.91
N ILE A 310 -23.06 71.04 -29.25
CA ILE A 310 -23.29 69.81 -30.01
C ILE A 310 -23.27 68.60 -29.08
N THR A 311 -24.05 67.59 -29.42
CA THR A 311 -24.02 66.29 -28.77
C THR A 311 -23.32 65.31 -29.70
N THR A 312 -22.20 64.75 -29.27
CA THR A 312 -21.41 63.81 -30.09
C THR A 312 -20.97 62.62 -29.25
N ARG A 313 -20.82 61.45 -29.89
CA ARG A 313 -20.29 60.25 -29.24
C ARG A 313 -18.77 60.28 -29.30
N VAL A 314 -18.11 60.08 -28.16
CA VAL A 314 -16.65 59.99 -28.08
C VAL A 314 -16.22 58.73 -27.36
N ASP A 315 -15.18 58.10 -27.89
CA ASP A 315 -14.48 56.99 -27.26
C ASP A 315 -13.21 57.53 -26.58
N TYR A 316 -12.87 57.00 -25.42
CA TYR A 316 -11.76 57.49 -24.63
C TYR A 316 -10.93 56.36 -24.04
N LEU A 317 -9.65 56.66 -23.81
CA LEU A 317 -8.73 55.90 -22.98
C LEU A 317 -7.91 56.86 -22.14
N ILE A 318 -7.91 56.65 -20.83
CA ILE A 318 -7.29 57.52 -19.84
C ILE A 318 -6.48 56.65 -18.88
N ALA A 319 -5.23 57.02 -18.61
CA ALA A 319 -4.34 56.26 -17.75
C ALA A 319 -3.58 57.15 -16.75
N GLY A 320 -3.20 56.59 -15.60
CA GLY A 320 -2.62 57.31 -14.47
C GLY A 320 -2.59 56.49 -13.18
N PHE A 321 -2.27 57.13 -12.06
CA PHE A 321 -2.26 56.53 -10.71
C PHE A 321 -3.37 57.14 -9.86
#